data_AF-A0A3D4ZIT2-F1
#
_entry.id   AF-A0A3D4ZIT2-F1
#
_cell.length_a   1.000
_cell.length_b   1.000
_cell.length_c   1.000
_cell.angle_alpha   90.00
_cell.angle_beta   90.00
_cell.angle_gamma   90.00
#
_symmetry.space_group_name_H-M   'P 1'
#
loop_
_entity.id
_entity.type
_entity.pdbx_description
1 polymer ?
#
loop_
_entity_poly.entity_id
_entity_poly.type
_entity_poly.pdbx_seq_one_letter_code
_entity_poly.pdbx_strand_id
1 'polypeptide(L)'
;MLFLIWLLFTVAVTALGYPRVRTSIEESGVLEVLKNSTADQQTQTNLRKVEVVFVQYPLTYQTFSVQQPRLGGSAYHDTFEALLAGPSLEVLKTGAVSYLHPDTTLRGVTLSSSILYVDVSKEYLLSPDLEAARQQIRRTGLAFPRVKDVVILVEGKPLS
;
A
#
# COMPACT_ATOMS: atom_id res chain seq x y z
N MET A 1 43.12 -47.71 -20.73
CA MET A 1 41.91 -48.49 -20.36
C MET A 1 41.20 -47.96 -19.12
N LEU A 2 41.91 -47.78 -17.99
CA LEU A 2 41.30 -47.29 -16.73
C LEU A 2 40.49 -45.99 -16.83
N PHE A 3 40.98 -44.99 -17.58
CA PHE A 3 40.27 -43.73 -17.78
C PHE A 3 38.93 -43.87 -18.52
N LEU A 4 38.85 -44.79 -19.48
CA LEU A 4 37.63 -45.00 -20.26
C LEU A 4 36.53 -45.68 -19.41
N ILE A 5 36.94 -46.59 -18.53
CA ILE A 5 36.05 -47.27 -17.57
C ILE A 5 35.52 -46.27 -16.53
N TRP A 6 36.37 -45.38 -16.03
CA TRP A 6 35.94 -44.34 -15.08
C TRP A 6 34.95 -43.36 -15.71
N LEU A 7 35.21 -42.91 -16.95
CA LEU A 7 34.30 -42.02 -17.67
C LEU A 7 32.92 -42.68 -17.93
N LEU A 8 32.92 -43.94 -18.35
CA LEU A 8 31.68 -44.71 -18.56
C LEU A 8 30.89 -44.89 -17.26
N PHE A 9 31.57 -45.13 -16.14
CA PHE A 9 30.93 -45.26 -14.84
C PHE A 9 30.26 -43.95 -14.41
N THR A 10 30.95 -42.81 -14.55
CA THR A 10 30.40 -41.49 -14.20
C THR A 10 29.19 -41.14 -15.06
N VAL A 11 29.23 -41.43 -16.36
CA VAL A 11 28.09 -41.20 -17.28
C VAL A 11 26.90 -42.10 -16.91
N ALA A 12 27.14 -43.39 -16.60
CA ALA A 12 26.10 -44.32 -16.21
C ALA A 12 25.41 -43.91 -14.89
N VAL A 13 26.18 -43.52 -13.88
CA VAL A 13 25.65 -43.04 -12.59
C VAL A 13 24.83 -41.76 -12.78
N THR A 14 25.29 -40.84 -13.61
CA THR A 14 24.57 -39.59 -13.89
C THR A 14 23.27 -39.85 -14.64
N ALA A 15 23.29 -40.71 -15.67
CA ALA A 15 22.11 -41.05 -16.46
C ALA A 15 21.03 -41.81 -15.65
N LEU A 16 21.45 -42.67 -14.72
CA LEU A 16 20.54 -43.43 -13.84
C LEU A 16 20.01 -42.60 -12.66
N GLY A 17 20.83 -41.68 -12.13
CA GLY A 17 20.45 -40.83 -10.99
C GLY A 17 19.58 -39.63 -11.36
N TYR A 18 19.80 -39.05 -12.55
CA TYR A 18 19.08 -37.85 -13.00
C TYR A 18 17.54 -37.97 -13.05
N PRO A 19 16.94 -39.05 -13.58
CA PRO A 19 15.49 -39.14 -13.67
C PRO A 19 14.80 -39.24 -12.29
N ARG A 20 15.46 -39.84 -11.28
CA ARG A 20 14.88 -40.07 -9.95
C ARG A 20 14.91 -38.83 -9.06
N VAL A 21 15.90 -37.96 -9.26
CA VAL A 21 16.00 -36.67 -8.55
C VAL A 21 14.98 -35.67 -9.10
N ARG A 22 14.73 -35.69 -10.42
CA ARG A 22 13.77 -34.78 -11.05
C ARG A 22 12.33 -35.03 -10.61
N THR A 23 11.89 -36.29 -10.56
CA THR A 23 10.52 -36.64 -10.13
C THR A 23 10.26 -36.25 -8.68
N SER A 24 11.27 -36.40 -7.80
CA SER A 24 11.14 -36.05 -6.38
C SER A 24 11.08 -34.53 -6.15
N ILE A 25 11.75 -33.73 -7.00
CA ILE A 25 11.72 -32.25 -6.91
C ILE A 25 10.39 -31.69 -7.43
N GLU A 26 9.81 -32.27 -8.48
CA GLU A 26 8.49 -31.91 -9.00
C GLU A 26 7.36 -32.32 -8.03
N GLU A 27 7.43 -33.51 -7.41
CA GLU A 27 6.44 -33.97 -6.42
C GLU A 27 6.50 -33.19 -5.08
N SER A 28 7.66 -32.61 -4.73
CA SER A 28 7.80 -31.91 -3.46
C SER A 28 7.16 -30.51 -3.45
N GLY A 29 6.77 -29.96 -4.61
CA GLY A 29 6.18 -28.61 -4.72
C GLY A 29 7.07 -27.46 -4.21
N VAL A 30 8.31 -27.74 -3.77
CA VAL A 30 9.23 -26.79 -3.14
C VAL A 30 9.61 -25.66 -4.10
N LEU A 31 9.70 -25.94 -5.40
CA LEU A 31 9.94 -24.92 -6.42
C LEU A 31 8.79 -23.91 -6.52
N GLU A 32 7.54 -24.35 -6.32
CA GLU A 32 6.37 -23.47 -6.31
C GLU A 32 6.31 -22.65 -5.03
N VAL A 33 6.66 -23.25 -3.89
CA VAL A 33 6.83 -22.54 -2.61
C VAL A 33 7.94 -21.49 -2.71
N LEU A 34 9.07 -21.77 -3.36
CA LEU A 34 10.16 -20.80 -3.54
C LEU A 34 9.81 -19.70 -4.56
N LYS A 35 9.12 -20.04 -5.66
CA LYS A 35 8.69 -19.07 -6.67
C LYS A 35 7.62 -18.13 -6.11
N ASN A 36 6.66 -18.65 -5.34
CA ASN A 36 5.63 -17.85 -4.70
C ASN A 36 6.18 -17.11 -3.48
N SER A 37 7.04 -17.71 -2.66
CA SER A 37 7.63 -17.00 -1.49
C SER A 37 8.53 -15.84 -1.90
N THR A 38 9.27 -15.93 -3.02
CA THR A 38 10.15 -14.82 -3.43
C THR A 38 9.35 -13.66 -4.02
N ALA A 39 8.28 -13.94 -4.78
CA ALA A 39 7.40 -12.92 -5.36
C ALA A 39 6.44 -12.31 -4.30
N ASP A 40 5.85 -13.13 -3.42
CA ASP A 40 4.95 -12.66 -2.37
C ASP A 40 5.70 -11.95 -1.24
N GLN A 41 6.93 -12.37 -0.87
CA GLN A 41 7.69 -11.65 0.16
C GLN A 41 8.21 -10.30 -0.32
N GLN A 42 8.55 -10.12 -1.61
CA GLN A 42 8.91 -8.81 -2.16
C GLN A 42 7.70 -7.87 -2.26
N THR A 43 6.51 -8.42 -2.55
CA THR A 43 5.27 -7.64 -2.67
C THR A 43 4.70 -7.28 -1.29
N GLN A 44 4.75 -8.20 -0.31
CA GLN A 44 4.28 -7.95 1.07
C GLN A 44 5.24 -7.06 1.88
N THR A 45 6.55 -7.06 1.64
CA THR A 45 7.48 -6.13 2.33
C THR A 45 7.29 -4.66 1.90
N ASN A 46 6.67 -4.43 0.75
CA ASN A 46 6.43 -3.08 0.23
C ASN A 46 5.07 -2.51 0.66
N LEU A 47 4.11 -3.31 1.11
CA LEU A 47 2.79 -2.81 1.51
C LEU A 47 2.79 -2.29 2.96
N ARG A 48 2.13 -1.15 3.18
CA ARG A 48 1.87 -0.56 4.50
C ARG A 48 0.36 -0.48 4.70
N LYS A 49 -0.10 -0.94 5.85
CA LYS A 49 -1.48 -0.72 6.30
C LYS A 49 -1.61 0.73 6.77
N VAL A 50 -2.53 1.48 6.16
CA VAL A 50 -2.87 2.87 6.50
C VAL A 50 -4.34 2.98 6.87
N GLU A 51 -4.67 3.95 7.70
CA GLU A 51 -6.03 4.20 8.15
C GLU A 51 -6.53 5.50 7.51
N VAL A 52 -7.57 5.38 6.70
CA VAL A 52 -8.18 6.50 5.97
C VAL A 52 -9.64 6.61 6.35
N VAL A 53 -10.15 7.83 6.43
CA VAL A 53 -11.55 8.08 6.77
C VAL A 53 -12.32 8.41 5.50
N PHE A 54 -13.44 7.74 5.30
CA PHE A 54 -14.41 8.05 4.24
C PHE A 54 -15.77 8.37 4.84
N VAL A 55 -16.63 9.01 4.06
CA VAL A 55 -17.95 9.45 4.50
C VAL A 55 -19.00 8.46 4.02
N GLN A 56 -19.82 7.96 4.94
CA GLN A 56 -20.95 7.07 4.65
C GLN A 56 -22.26 7.81 4.94
N TYR A 57 -23.31 7.56 4.17
CA TYR A 57 -24.62 8.13 4.42
C TYR A 57 -25.27 7.51 5.68
N PRO A 58 -25.91 8.28 6.59
CA PRO A 58 -26.09 9.74 6.59
C PRO A 58 -24.93 10.49 7.27
N LEU A 59 -24.00 11.00 6.47
CA LEU A 59 -22.84 11.83 6.86
C LEU A 59 -22.01 11.33 8.07
N THR A 60 -21.92 10.02 8.25
CA THR A 60 -21.07 9.37 9.25
C THR A 60 -19.66 9.19 8.71
N TYR A 61 -18.66 9.32 9.56
CA TYR A 61 -17.25 9.16 9.19
C TYR A 61 -16.77 7.80 9.67
N GLN A 62 -16.32 6.96 8.74
CA GLN A 62 -15.85 5.62 9.05
C GLN A 62 -14.39 5.47 8.65
N THR A 63 -13.61 4.88 9.54
CA THR A 63 -12.21 4.54 9.29
C THR A 63 -12.12 3.21 8.56
N PHE A 64 -11.33 3.19 7.48
CA PHE A 64 -11.03 2.01 6.70
C PHE A 64 -9.53 1.76 6.73
N SER A 65 -9.17 0.49 6.89
CA SER A 65 -7.79 0.04 6.76
C SER A 65 -7.50 -0.30 5.31
N VAL A 66 -6.61 0.44 4.66
CA VAL A 66 -6.20 0.22 3.27
C VAL A 66 -4.76 -0.27 3.24
N GLN A 67 -4.47 -1.21 2.35
CA GLN A 67 -3.08 -1.59 2.06
C GLN A 67 -2.56 -0.71 0.94
N GLN A 68 -1.54 0.10 1.25
CA GLN A 68 -0.94 1.04 0.32
C GLN A 68 0.53 0.65 0.06
N PRO A 69 1.01 0.66 -1.20
CA PRO A 69 2.43 0.54 -1.50
C PRO A 69 3.24 1.64 -0.82
N ARG A 70 4.42 1.30 -0.29
CA ARG A 70 5.32 2.28 0.31
C ARG A 70 5.92 3.15 -0.79
N LEU A 71 5.54 4.42 -0.81
CA LEU A 71 6.02 5.38 -1.81
C LEU A 71 7.40 5.96 -1.45
N GLY A 72 8.09 5.39 -0.45
CA GLY A 72 9.37 5.89 0.07
C GLY A 72 9.23 7.10 1.00
N GLY A 73 8.01 7.55 1.28
CA GLY A 73 7.69 8.64 2.19
C GLY A 73 7.45 8.23 3.64
N SER A 74 6.91 9.16 4.42
CA SER A 74 6.46 8.92 5.79
C SER A 74 5.12 8.16 5.81
N ALA A 75 4.77 7.54 6.94
CA ALA A 75 3.45 6.92 7.10
C ALA A 75 2.30 7.92 6.92
N TYR A 76 2.54 9.20 7.25
CA TYR A 76 1.59 10.27 6.98
C TYR A 76 1.40 10.47 5.48
N HIS A 77 2.50 10.60 4.73
CA HIS A 77 2.45 10.77 3.28
C HIS A 77 1.68 9.64 2.61
N ASP A 78 2.04 8.37 2.87
CA ASP A 78 1.36 7.22 2.28
C ASP A 78 -0.15 7.18 2.64
N THR A 79 -0.52 7.63 3.83
CA THR A 79 -1.93 7.65 4.28
C THR A 79 -2.74 8.71 3.54
N PHE A 80 -2.19 9.90 3.33
CA PHE A 80 -2.87 10.94 2.57
C PHE A 80 -2.91 10.64 1.07
N GLU A 81 -1.87 10.00 0.52
CA GLU A 81 -1.90 9.47 -0.84
C GLU A 81 -3.03 8.43 -1.00
N ALA A 82 -3.18 7.51 -0.04
CA ALA A 82 -4.28 6.54 -0.05
C ALA A 82 -5.66 7.21 0.10
N LEU A 83 -5.76 8.28 0.88
CA LEU A 83 -7.00 9.05 1.04
C LEU A 83 -7.41 9.73 -0.27
N LEU A 84 -6.45 10.34 -0.97
CA LEU A 84 -6.66 11.07 -2.23
C LEU A 84 -6.88 10.16 -3.42
N ALA A 85 -6.30 8.96 -3.42
CA ALA A 85 -6.63 7.90 -4.38
C ALA A 85 -8.12 7.50 -4.33
N GLY A 86 -8.80 7.81 -3.23
CA GLY A 86 -10.23 7.58 -3.05
C GLY A 86 -10.56 6.17 -2.52
N PRO A 87 -11.86 5.90 -2.33
CA PRO A 87 -12.32 4.63 -1.77
C PRO A 87 -12.11 3.49 -2.76
N SER A 88 -11.59 2.36 -2.27
CA SER A 88 -11.51 1.14 -3.06
C SER A 88 -12.91 0.59 -3.38
N LEU A 89 -13.00 -0.32 -4.35
CA LEU A 89 -14.27 -0.97 -4.69
C LEU A 89 -14.94 -1.66 -3.48
N GLU A 90 -14.15 -2.18 -2.55
CA GLU A 90 -14.64 -2.79 -1.30
C GLU A 90 -15.26 -1.76 -0.36
N VAL A 91 -14.61 -0.60 -0.22
CA VAL A 91 -15.13 0.53 0.56
C VAL A 91 -16.41 1.08 -0.07
N LEU A 92 -16.43 1.25 -1.39
CA LEU A 92 -17.62 1.72 -2.12
C LEU A 92 -18.83 0.82 -1.92
N LYS A 93 -18.65 -0.51 -1.82
CA LYS A 93 -19.73 -1.47 -1.53
C LYS A 93 -20.39 -1.25 -0.17
N THR A 94 -19.69 -0.61 0.77
CA THR A 94 -20.27 -0.23 2.07
C THR A 94 -21.12 1.04 2.00
N GLY A 95 -21.14 1.73 0.86
CA GLY A 95 -21.79 3.03 0.70
C GLY A 95 -20.95 4.20 1.19
N ALA A 96 -19.67 3.98 1.49
CA ALA A 96 -18.71 5.02 1.82
C ALA A 96 -18.15 5.68 0.55
N VAL A 97 -18.08 7.01 0.55
CA VAL A 97 -17.62 7.85 -0.55
C VAL A 97 -16.55 8.84 -0.06
N SER A 98 -15.75 9.34 -0.99
CA SER A 98 -14.86 10.48 -0.73
C SER A 98 -15.56 11.77 -1.16
N TYR A 99 -15.44 12.80 -0.34
CA TYR A 99 -15.88 14.16 -0.69
C TYR A 99 -14.74 15.02 -1.25
N LEU A 100 -13.52 14.47 -1.33
CA LEU A 100 -12.39 15.14 -1.96
C LEU A 100 -12.54 15.11 -3.47
N HIS A 101 -12.24 16.23 -4.13
CA HIS A 101 -12.19 16.28 -5.59
C HIS A 101 -11.13 15.29 -6.11
N PRO A 102 -11.44 14.47 -7.14
CA PRO A 102 -10.55 13.39 -7.60
C PRO A 102 -9.19 13.88 -8.13
N ASP A 103 -9.14 15.11 -8.65
CA ASP A 103 -7.90 15.72 -9.16
C ASP A 103 -7.06 16.39 -8.04
N THR A 104 -7.47 16.27 -6.78
CA THR A 104 -6.69 16.81 -5.66
C THR A 104 -5.41 15.99 -5.48
N THR A 105 -4.27 16.67 -5.50
CA THR A 105 -2.96 16.04 -5.30
C THR A 105 -2.32 16.48 -4.00
N LEU A 106 -1.52 15.59 -3.41
CA LEU A 106 -0.74 15.89 -2.22
C LEU A 106 0.55 16.61 -2.64
N ARG A 107 0.73 17.84 -2.16
CA ARG A 107 1.96 18.60 -2.37
C ARG A 107 2.99 18.30 -1.29
N GLY A 108 2.54 18.05 -0.06
CA GLY A 108 3.42 17.71 1.04
C GLY A 108 2.68 17.45 2.35
N VAL A 109 3.30 16.69 3.25
CA VAL A 109 2.80 16.45 4.59
C VAL A 109 3.93 16.56 5.60
N THR A 110 3.76 17.42 6.59
CA THR A 110 4.79 17.70 7.61
C THR A 110 4.17 17.70 8.98
N LEU A 111 4.77 16.98 9.92
CA LEU A 111 4.41 17.03 11.34
C LEU A 111 5.34 18.00 12.07
N SER A 112 4.77 19.02 12.73
CA SER A 112 5.52 19.95 13.57
C SER A 112 4.74 20.24 14.85
N SER A 113 5.39 20.14 16.02
CA SER A 113 4.75 20.41 17.32
C SER A 113 3.43 19.66 17.57
N SER A 114 3.32 18.41 17.10
CA SER A 114 2.08 17.60 17.14
C SER A 114 0.92 18.12 16.26
N ILE A 115 1.19 19.10 15.40
CA ILE A 115 0.25 19.60 14.39
C ILE A 115 0.68 19.03 13.04
N LEU A 116 -0.27 18.38 12.35
CA LEU A 116 -0.04 17.85 11.03
C LEU A 116 -0.45 18.88 9.97
N TYR A 117 0.53 19.34 9.19
CA TYR A 117 0.31 20.23 8.06
C TYR A 117 0.16 19.38 6.81
N VAL A 118 -1.00 19.46 6.17
CA VAL A 118 -1.33 18.73 4.94
C VAL A 118 -1.49 19.76 3.82
N ASP A 119 -0.52 19.82 2.92
CA ASP A 119 -0.54 20.71 1.75
C ASP A 119 -1.10 19.97 0.53
N VAL A 120 -2.21 20.48 0.01
CA VAL A 120 -2.93 19.93 -1.14
C VAL A 120 -2.99 20.94 -2.28
N SER A 121 -3.24 20.44 -3.47
CA SER A 121 -3.42 21.29 -4.65
C SER A 121 -4.75 22.06 -4.63
N LYS A 122 -4.83 23.12 -5.44
CA LYS A 122 -6.02 24.00 -5.56
C LYS A 122 -7.31 23.26 -5.93
N GLU A 123 -7.23 22.10 -6.58
CA GLU A 123 -8.37 21.27 -6.98
C GLU A 123 -9.20 20.83 -5.76
N TYR A 124 -8.59 20.79 -4.57
CA TYR A 124 -9.30 20.60 -3.31
C TYR A 124 -10.49 21.56 -3.14
N LEU A 125 -10.37 22.80 -3.61
CA LEU A 125 -11.43 23.83 -3.50
C LEU A 125 -12.66 23.53 -4.38
N LEU A 126 -12.53 22.59 -5.33
CA LEU A 126 -13.61 22.15 -6.22
C LEU A 126 -14.39 20.96 -5.64
N SER A 127 -14.07 20.54 -4.41
CA SER A 127 -14.77 19.46 -3.72
C SER A 127 -16.26 19.78 -3.55
N PRO A 128 -17.17 18.81 -3.74
CA PRO A 128 -18.62 19.03 -3.70
C PRO A 128 -19.13 19.56 -2.36
N ASP A 129 -18.49 19.16 -1.25
CA ASP A 129 -18.72 19.72 0.08
C ASP A 129 -17.38 19.90 0.77
N LEU A 130 -16.96 21.16 0.88
CA LEU A 130 -15.67 21.53 1.48
C LEU A 130 -15.59 21.23 2.98
N GLU A 131 -16.71 21.28 3.70
CA GLU A 131 -16.69 20.95 5.13
C GLU A 131 -16.58 19.44 5.32
N ALA A 132 -17.32 18.65 4.54
CA ALA A 132 -17.17 17.19 4.56
C ALA A 132 -15.74 16.77 4.20
N ALA A 133 -15.17 17.34 3.14
CA ALA A 133 -13.79 17.11 2.71
C ALA A 133 -12.76 17.51 3.79
N ARG A 134 -12.93 18.69 4.40
CA ARG A 134 -12.08 19.18 5.50
C ARG A 134 -12.10 18.20 6.67
N GLN A 135 -13.30 17.76 7.06
CA GLN A 135 -13.48 16.81 8.15
C GLN A 135 -12.91 15.43 7.82
N GLN A 136 -12.96 15.01 6.55
CA GLN A 136 -12.37 13.76 6.07
C GLN A 136 -10.83 13.77 6.23
N ILE A 137 -10.18 14.84 5.78
CA ILE A 137 -8.72 15.05 5.96
C ILE A 137 -8.37 15.13 7.44
N ARG A 138 -9.11 15.93 8.21
CA ARG A 138 -8.84 16.15 9.63
C ARG A 138 -8.97 14.86 10.45
N ARG A 139 -10.03 14.09 10.26
CA ARG A 139 -10.20 12.81 10.97
C ARG A 139 -9.15 11.78 10.56
N THR A 140 -8.75 11.75 9.29
CA THR A 140 -7.65 10.89 8.82
C THR A 140 -6.33 11.26 9.50
N GLY A 141 -6.01 12.55 9.61
CA GLY A 141 -4.80 13.01 10.32
C GLY A 141 -4.85 12.76 11.83
N LEU A 142 -6.02 12.91 12.46
CA LEU A 142 -6.20 12.65 13.89
C LEU A 142 -6.22 11.15 14.25
N ALA A 143 -6.33 10.25 13.27
CA ALA A 143 -6.16 8.81 13.51
C ALA A 143 -4.74 8.48 14.01
N PHE A 144 -3.76 9.33 13.74
CA PHE A 144 -2.40 9.17 14.24
C PHE A 144 -2.28 9.60 15.71
N PRO A 145 -1.82 8.72 16.63
CA PRO A 145 -1.73 9.05 18.06
C PRO A 145 -0.84 10.24 18.41
N ARG A 146 0.11 10.60 17.54
CA ARG A 146 1.06 11.71 17.73
C ARG A 146 0.51 13.05 17.24
N VAL A 147 -0.62 13.05 16.53
CA VAL A 147 -1.23 14.24 15.94
C VAL A 147 -2.35 14.72 16.87
N LYS A 148 -2.23 15.96 17.33
CA LYS A 148 -3.23 16.62 18.18
C LYS A 148 -4.14 17.55 17.39
N ASP A 149 -3.64 18.09 16.28
CA ASP A 149 -4.40 18.95 15.39
C ASP A 149 -3.92 18.81 13.94
N VAL A 150 -4.77 19.19 12.99
CA VAL A 150 -4.50 19.09 11.55
C VAL A 150 -4.81 20.43 10.90
N VAL A 151 -3.83 20.98 10.18
CA VAL A 151 -3.96 22.22 9.41
C VAL A 151 -3.87 21.86 7.93
N ILE A 152 -4.90 22.26 7.19
CA ILE A 152 -4.96 22.07 5.74
C ILE A 152 -4.41 23.32 5.06
N LEU A 153 -3.41 23.13 4.22
CA LEU A 153 -2.84 24.16 3.37
C LEU A 153 -3.28 23.88 1.93
N VAL A 154 -3.65 24.93 1.20
CA VAL A 154 -3.92 24.86 -0.24
C VAL A 154 -2.85 25.67 -0.93
N GLU A 155 -2.05 25.02 -1.76
CA GLU A 155 -0.92 25.63 -2.45
C GLU A 155 0.05 26.35 -1.48
N GLY A 156 0.29 25.76 -0.31
CA GLY A 156 1.14 26.33 0.75
C GLY A 156 0.51 27.47 1.57
N LYS A 157 -0.75 27.82 1.33
CA LYS A 157 -1.47 28.85 2.09
C LYS A 157 -2.49 28.22 3.04
N PRO A 158 -2.57 28.66 4.30
CA PRO A 158 -3.59 28.16 5.21
C PRO A 158 -4.99 28.53 4.70
N LEU A 159 -5.89 27.56 4.74
CA LEU A 159 -7.31 27.79 4.50
C LEU A 159 -7.88 28.54 5.71
N SER A 160 -8.08 29.85 5.58
CA SER A 160 -8.66 30.71 6.63
C SER A 160 -10.18 30.65 6.69
#